data_AF-A0A8J3I456-F1
#
_entry.id   AF-A0A8J3I456-F1
#
_cell.length_a   1.000
_cell.length_b   1.000
_cell.length_c   1.000
_cell.angle_alpha   90.00
_cell.angle_beta   90.00
_cell.angle_gamma   90.00
#
_symmetry.space_group_name_H-M   'P 1'
#
loop_
_entity.id
_entity.type
_entity.pdbx_description
1 polymer ?
#
loop_
_entity_poly.entity_id
_entity_poly.type
_entity_poly.pdbx_seq_one_letter_code
_entity_poly.pdbx_strand_id
1 'polypeptide(L)'
;MAATLLPLLLFFFGALEGITHEGILPNPYAGGEMLVPFTQLFALLLLTAAASAFSMNVGLTTVLGYALGDTLHTAFDAHNPALAEWYATPQTAVLNIYVPHLLSYVIFALLVVIPTLCAKALMAWLSRLNHSPSLLVVAVGACIQGGLVYAWIQAAPLLIRTFWGWGWYRLNTTTAAMYYLQTPEMSKWIIWFAVFSFVLRNVLAYRASAKSSFIEREERLSRGFKEADAHPGVLRRLPPFLRALVSAGITTLVLGGVLTDPREGLIFFLFLWFLLIMRGTILPRFSFWTSWTRLVARVPVLMRLLAALLIIYVLAWGAINVFWTQA
;
A
#
# COMPACT_ATOMS: atom_id res chain seq x y z
N MET A 1 5.29 27.27 8.47
CA MET A 1 3.91 27.33 7.94
C MET A 1 3.64 26.26 6.89
N ALA A 2 4.34 26.20 5.74
CA ALA A 2 4.06 25.20 4.71
C ALA A 2 4.10 23.73 5.20
N ALA A 3 5.03 23.38 6.10
CA ALA A 3 5.18 22.03 6.65
C ALA A 3 3.99 21.58 7.53
N THR A 4 3.21 22.50 8.09
CA THR A 4 2.02 22.20 8.90
C THR A 4 0.74 22.40 8.11
N LEU A 5 0.71 23.42 7.23
CA LEU A 5 -0.44 23.74 6.40
C LEU A 5 -0.73 22.65 5.36
N LEU A 6 0.31 22.13 4.69
CA LEU A 6 0.12 21.15 3.61
C LEU A 6 -0.53 19.84 4.10
N PRO A 7 -0.07 19.18 5.19
CA PRO A 7 -0.76 18.02 5.74
C PRO A 7 -2.21 18.30 6.15
N LEU A 8 -2.49 19.48 6.73
CA LEU A 8 -3.85 19.87 7.12
C LEU A 8 -4.75 20.03 5.89
N LEU A 9 -4.29 20.76 4.86
CA LEU A 9 -5.06 20.94 3.62
C LEU A 9 -5.35 19.60 2.95
N LEU A 10 -4.38 18.69 2.92
CA LEU A 10 -4.55 17.36 2.33
C LEU A 10 -5.42 16.44 3.16
N PHE A 11 -5.39 16.59 4.49
CA PHE A 11 -6.33 15.91 5.38
C PHE A 11 -7.76 16.40 5.13
N PHE A 12 -8.00 17.71 5.07
CA PHE A 12 -9.32 18.26 4.77
C PHE A 12 -9.78 17.90 3.37
N PHE A 13 -8.89 17.93 2.37
CA PHE A 13 -9.22 17.46 1.02
C PHE A 13 -9.64 16.00 1.02
N GLY A 14 -8.85 15.11 1.65
CA GLY A 14 -9.22 13.71 1.79
C GLY A 14 -10.57 13.54 2.48
N ALA A 15 -10.79 14.25 3.59
CA ALA A 15 -12.05 14.18 4.33
C ALA A 15 -13.24 14.68 3.51
N LEU A 16 -13.09 15.77 2.75
CA LEU A 16 -14.13 16.28 1.87
C LEU A 16 -14.46 15.28 0.77
N GLU A 17 -13.45 14.73 0.08
CA GLU A 17 -13.64 13.69 -0.95
C GLU A 17 -14.31 12.43 -0.39
N GLY A 18 -13.93 12.03 0.83
CA GLY A 18 -14.57 10.91 1.54
C GLY A 18 -16.01 11.23 1.97
N ILE A 19 -16.34 12.48 2.27
CA ILE A 19 -17.71 12.87 2.64
C ILE A 19 -18.62 12.96 1.42
N THR A 20 -18.13 13.51 0.32
CA THR A 20 -18.96 13.80 -0.84
C THR A 20 -19.09 12.61 -1.75
N HIS A 21 -18.03 11.80 -1.93
CA HIS A 21 -17.90 10.80 -3.01
C HIS A 21 -18.17 11.32 -4.43
N GLU A 22 -18.57 12.58 -4.58
CA GLU A 22 -18.68 13.29 -5.84
C GLU A 22 -17.27 13.51 -6.36
N GLY A 23 -16.86 12.62 -7.27
CA GLY A 23 -15.62 12.82 -8.01
C GLY A 23 -15.68 14.18 -8.69
N ILE A 24 -14.70 15.05 -8.40
CA ILE A 24 -14.49 16.31 -9.15
C ILE A 24 -14.42 16.04 -10.66
N LEU A 25 -14.02 14.82 -11.04
CA LEU A 25 -14.06 14.32 -12.41
C LEU A 25 -15.18 13.28 -12.56
N PRO A 26 -15.97 13.36 -13.63
CA PRO A 26 -17.03 12.39 -13.89
C PRO A 26 -16.44 11.00 -14.02
N ASN A 27 -16.95 10.06 -13.21
CA ASN A 27 -16.80 8.64 -13.44
C ASN A 27 -18.01 8.18 -14.27
N PRO A 28 -17.84 7.80 -15.56
CA PRO A 28 -18.94 7.41 -16.44
C PRO A 28 -19.69 6.16 -15.95
N TYR A 29 -19.17 5.48 -14.92
CA TYR A 29 -19.73 4.27 -14.35
C TYR A 29 -20.21 4.43 -12.89
N ALA A 30 -20.34 5.66 -12.37
CA ALA A 30 -20.78 5.91 -10.98
C ALA A 30 -22.26 5.54 -10.67
N GLY A 31 -22.96 4.88 -11.60
CA GLY A 31 -24.40 4.63 -11.48
C GLY A 31 -24.72 3.41 -10.62
N GLY A 32 -25.24 3.64 -9.41
CA GLY A 32 -26.00 2.65 -8.63
C GLY A 32 -25.20 1.76 -7.68
N GLU A 33 -23.96 2.13 -7.37
CA GLU A 33 -23.14 1.39 -6.40
C GLU A 33 -23.39 1.88 -4.98
N MET A 34 -23.60 0.93 -4.07
CA MET A 34 -23.81 1.25 -2.64
C MET A 34 -22.51 1.68 -1.95
N LEU A 35 -21.34 1.38 -2.52
CA LEU A 35 -20.05 1.63 -1.90
C LEU A 35 -19.04 2.11 -2.96
N VAL A 36 -18.53 3.34 -2.80
CA VAL A 36 -17.61 4.00 -3.73
C VAL A 36 -16.17 3.82 -3.20
N PRO A 37 -15.37 2.89 -3.74
CA PRO A 37 -13.99 2.73 -3.32
C PRO A 37 -13.14 3.93 -3.76
N PHE A 38 -12.09 4.24 -2.98
CA PHE A 38 -11.13 5.32 -3.27
C PHE A 38 -10.55 5.27 -4.69
N THR A 39 -10.55 4.11 -5.34
CA THR A 39 -10.07 3.92 -6.71
C THR A 39 -10.97 4.52 -7.78
N GLN A 40 -12.22 4.88 -7.44
CA GLN A 40 -13.12 5.65 -8.29
C GLN A 40 -12.84 7.17 -8.22
N LEU A 41 -12.03 7.61 -7.26
CA LEU A 41 -11.73 9.03 -7.07
C LEU A 41 -10.39 9.36 -7.72
N PHE A 42 -10.40 9.64 -9.03
CA PHE A 42 -9.17 9.83 -9.79
C PHE A 42 -8.30 10.98 -9.26
N ALA A 43 -8.91 12.11 -8.89
CA ALA A 43 -8.20 13.25 -8.30
C ALA A 43 -7.51 12.85 -6.98
N LEU A 44 -8.20 12.09 -6.13
CA LEU A 44 -7.65 11.56 -4.89
C LEU A 44 -6.47 10.61 -5.16
N LEU A 45 -6.56 9.73 -6.17
CA LEU A 45 -5.46 8.85 -6.57
C LEU A 45 -4.23 9.64 -7.04
N LEU A 46 -4.40 10.63 -7.92
CA LEU A 46 -3.31 11.47 -8.41
C LEU A 46 -2.64 12.23 -7.27
N LEU A 47 -3.45 12.88 -6.43
CA LEU A 47 -2.97 13.67 -5.30
C LEU A 47 -2.24 12.78 -4.29
N THR A 48 -2.77 11.60 -4.02
CA THR A 48 -2.18 10.67 -3.05
C THR A 48 -0.89 10.06 -3.57
N ALA A 49 -0.82 9.71 -4.86
CA ALA A 49 0.41 9.25 -5.51
C ALA A 49 1.49 10.34 -5.50
N ALA A 50 1.14 11.60 -5.80
CA ALA A 50 2.05 12.73 -5.70
C ALA A 50 2.49 13.01 -4.25
N ALA A 51 1.53 13.11 -3.32
CA ALA A 51 1.76 13.40 -1.92
C ALA A 51 2.65 12.34 -1.26
N SER A 52 2.38 11.06 -1.52
CA SER A 52 3.14 9.95 -0.97
C SER A 52 4.59 9.91 -1.49
N ALA A 53 4.80 10.15 -2.79
CA ALA A 53 6.13 10.24 -3.38
C ALA A 53 6.91 11.45 -2.85
N PHE A 54 6.22 12.57 -2.59
CA PHE A 54 6.78 13.75 -1.94
C PHE A 54 7.18 13.48 -0.48
N SER A 55 6.26 12.88 0.28
CA SER A 55 6.47 12.54 1.68
C SER A 55 5.42 11.52 2.12
N MET A 56 5.90 10.38 2.62
CA MET A 56 5.04 9.32 3.15
C MET A 56 4.05 9.84 4.21
N ASN A 57 4.48 10.73 5.10
CA ASN A 57 3.60 11.30 6.13
C ASN A 57 2.48 12.13 5.53
N VAL A 58 2.78 12.87 4.46
CA VAL A 58 1.82 13.73 3.77
C VAL A 58 0.80 12.88 3.03
N GLY A 59 1.23 11.82 2.34
CA GLY A 59 0.30 10.85 1.75
C GLY A 59 -0.55 10.14 2.81
N LEU A 60 0.02 9.78 3.96
CA LEU A 60 -0.73 9.14 5.05
C LEU A 60 -1.79 10.07 5.63
N THR A 61 -1.50 11.36 5.78
CA THR A 61 -2.51 12.33 6.22
C THR A 61 -3.67 12.45 5.24
N THR A 62 -3.41 12.34 3.93
CA THR A 62 -4.48 12.28 2.91
C THR A 62 -5.36 11.05 3.10
N VAL A 63 -4.76 9.87 3.29
CA VAL A 63 -5.49 8.61 3.51
C VAL A 63 -6.32 8.66 4.79
N LEU A 64 -5.76 9.19 5.89
CA LEU A 64 -6.48 9.35 7.16
C LEU A 64 -7.65 10.32 7.04
N GLY A 65 -7.45 11.43 6.32
CA GLY A 65 -8.52 12.37 6.01
C GLY A 65 -9.65 11.66 5.26
N TYR A 66 -9.33 10.96 4.18
CA TYR A 66 -10.29 10.18 3.41
C TYR A 66 -11.02 9.13 4.25
N ALA A 67 -10.29 8.31 5.00
CA ALA A 67 -10.89 7.27 5.84
C ALA A 67 -11.86 7.86 6.87
N LEU A 68 -11.50 9.00 7.49
CA LEU A 68 -12.40 9.70 8.41
C LEU A 68 -13.64 10.23 7.68
N GLY A 69 -13.45 10.89 6.54
CA GLY A 69 -14.54 11.45 5.75
C GLY A 69 -15.55 10.39 5.30
N ASP A 70 -15.04 9.29 4.73
CA ASP A 70 -15.84 8.15 4.26
C ASP A 70 -16.54 7.42 5.41
N THR A 71 -15.88 7.30 6.58
CA THR A 71 -16.53 6.76 7.79
C THR A 71 -17.66 7.67 8.28
N LEU A 72 -17.47 9.00 8.25
CA LEU A 72 -18.52 9.96 8.61
C LEU A 72 -19.68 9.90 7.62
N HIS A 73 -19.40 9.88 6.32
CA HIS A 73 -20.42 9.71 5.27
C HIS A 73 -21.27 8.47 5.54
N THR A 74 -20.61 7.32 5.69
CA THR A 74 -21.27 6.03 5.97
C THR A 74 -22.10 6.08 7.24
N ALA A 75 -21.60 6.71 8.31
CA ALA A 75 -22.31 6.82 9.58
C ALA A 75 -23.55 7.73 9.50
N PHE A 76 -23.50 8.83 8.74
CA PHE A 76 -24.64 9.74 8.60
C PHE A 76 -25.66 9.24 7.57
N ASP A 77 -25.21 8.55 6.51
CA ASP A 77 -26.05 7.98 5.45
C ASP A 77 -26.73 6.66 5.84
N ALA A 78 -26.51 6.17 7.07
CA ALA A 78 -27.20 5.00 7.62
C ALA A 78 -28.74 5.14 7.69
N HIS A 79 -29.27 6.34 7.44
CA HIS A 79 -30.71 6.61 7.32
C HIS A 79 -31.26 6.38 5.90
N ASN A 80 -30.41 6.04 4.94
CA ASN A 80 -30.83 5.75 3.57
C ASN A 80 -31.64 4.43 3.53
N PRO A 81 -32.91 4.45 3.11
CA PRO A 81 -33.75 3.26 3.09
C PRO A 81 -33.21 2.15 2.18
N ALA A 82 -32.37 2.48 1.18
CA ALA A 82 -31.70 1.49 0.35
C ALA A 82 -30.63 0.67 1.12
N LEU A 83 -30.10 1.22 2.21
CA LEU A 83 -29.11 0.57 3.06
C LEU A 83 -29.71 -0.09 4.32
N ALA A 84 -31.00 0.12 4.59
CA ALA A 84 -31.67 -0.37 5.79
C ALA A 84 -31.59 -1.91 5.95
N GLU A 85 -31.60 -2.66 4.85
CA GLU A 85 -31.44 -4.13 4.85
C GLU A 85 -30.03 -4.55 5.31
N TRP A 86 -29.01 -3.77 4.98
CA TRP A 86 -27.61 -4.02 5.34
C TRP A 86 -27.30 -3.64 6.79
N TYR A 87 -27.97 -2.58 7.28
CA TYR A 87 -27.96 -2.15 8.68
C TYR A 87 -28.94 -2.91 9.58
N ALA A 88 -29.63 -3.94 9.06
CA ALA A 88 -30.65 -4.68 9.81
C ALA A 88 -30.14 -5.22 11.15
N THR A 89 -28.85 -5.58 11.24
CA THR A 89 -28.20 -5.94 12.51
C THR A 89 -26.83 -5.27 12.66
N PRO A 90 -26.35 -5.03 13.89
CA PRO A 90 -24.98 -4.55 14.12
C PRO A 90 -23.91 -5.48 13.52
N GLN A 91 -24.17 -6.80 13.52
CA GLN A 91 -23.24 -7.79 13.00
C GLN A 91 -23.11 -7.69 11.48
N THR A 92 -24.23 -7.55 10.76
CA THR A 92 -24.22 -7.37 9.30
C THR A 92 -23.58 -6.04 8.92
N ALA A 93 -23.83 -4.96 9.66
CA ALA A 93 -23.17 -3.67 9.41
C ALA A 93 -21.64 -3.77 9.57
N VAL A 94 -21.16 -4.40 10.64
CA VAL A 94 -19.71 -4.60 10.86
C VAL A 94 -19.08 -5.40 9.75
N LEU A 95 -19.66 -6.56 9.42
CA LEU A 95 -19.06 -7.50 8.47
C LEU A 95 -19.18 -7.03 7.01
N ASN A 96 -20.30 -6.40 6.64
CA ASN A 96 -20.62 -6.07 5.25
C ASN A 96 -20.25 -4.63 4.86
N ILE A 97 -19.97 -3.74 5.82
CA ILE A 97 -19.65 -2.33 5.54
C ILE A 97 -18.31 -1.96 6.16
N TYR A 98 -18.19 -2.03 7.49
CA TYR A 98 -17.02 -1.49 8.19
C TYR A 98 -15.73 -2.30 7.97
N VAL A 99 -15.79 -3.63 7.97
CA VAL A 99 -14.64 -4.48 7.63
C VAL A 99 -14.14 -4.22 6.20
N PRO A 100 -15.01 -4.18 5.17
CA PRO A 100 -14.64 -3.71 3.83
C PRO A 100 -13.95 -2.37 3.78
N HIS A 101 -14.52 -1.38 4.46
CA HIS A 101 -13.98 -0.02 4.50
C HIS A 101 -12.60 -0.01 5.14
N LEU A 102 -12.46 -0.65 6.29
CA LEU A 102 -11.16 -0.76 6.96
C LEU A 102 -10.12 -1.40 6.05
N LEU A 103 -10.46 -2.45 5.32
CA LEU A 103 -9.55 -3.11 4.40
C LEU A 103 -9.24 -2.25 3.17
N SER A 104 -10.21 -1.51 2.63
CA SER A 104 -9.98 -0.55 1.55
C SER A 104 -9.01 0.55 1.99
N TYR A 105 -9.15 1.05 3.22
CA TYR A 105 -8.23 2.02 3.82
C TYR A 105 -6.85 1.44 4.06
N VAL A 106 -6.75 0.17 4.48
CA VAL A 106 -5.45 -0.51 4.59
C VAL A 106 -4.79 -0.61 3.22
N ILE A 107 -5.51 -1.06 2.18
CA ILE A 107 -4.98 -1.12 0.82
C ILE A 107 -4.55 0.27 0.33
N PHE A 108 -5.33 1.31 0.63
CA PHE A 108 -5.02 2.69 0.30
C PHE A 108 -3.79 3.21 1.07
N ALA A 109 -3.64 2.87 2.34
CA ALA A 109 -2.45 3.18 3.11
C ALA A 109 -1.22 2.45 2.56
N LEU A 110 -1.37 1.18 2.14
CA LEU A 110 -0.30 0.41 1.52
C LEU A 110 0.14 1.03 0.18
N LEU A 111 -0.78 1.58 -0.62
CA LEU A 111 -0.47 2.36 -1.83
C LEU A 111 0.47 3.53 -1.51
N VAL A 112 0.17 4.25 -0.43
CA VAL A 112 0.94 5.43 -0.04
C VAL A 112 2.31 5.05 0.49
N VAL A 113 2.35 4.02 1.33
CA VAL A 113 3.51 3.72 2.15
C VAL A 113 4.50 2.84 1.41
N ILE A 114 4.04 1.75 0.80
CA ILE A 114 4.92 0.70 0.27
C ILE A 114 5.81 1.22 -0.86
N PRO A 115 5.29 1.82 -1.96
CA PRO A 115 6.13 2.28 -3.06
C PRO A 115 7.21 3.25 -2.58
N THR A 116 6.85 4.23 -1.75
CA THR A 116 7.80 5.22 -1.24
C THR A 116 8.83 4.63 -0.28
N LEU A 117 8.44 3.71 0.62
CA LEU A 117 9.39 3.04 1.50
C LEU A 117 10.33 2.11 0.74
N CYS A 118 9.80 1.33 -0.21
CA CYS A 118 10.58 0.45 -1.07
C CYS A 118 11.56 1.25 -1.93
N ALA A 119 11.11 2.36 -2.54
CA ALA A 119 11.98 3.25 -3.30
C ALA A 119 13.09 3.81 -2.42
N LYS A 120 12.77 4.32 -1.22
CA LYS A 120 13.79 4.80 -0.26
C LYS A 120 14.80 3.71 0.11
N ALA A 121 14.34 2.48 0.38
CA ALA A 121 15.20 1.37 0.75
C ALA A 121 16.14 0.95 -0.40
N LEU A 122 15.63 0.93 -1.63
CA LEU A 122 16.42 0.65 -2.84
C LEU A 122 17.43 1.77 -3.12
N MET A 123 17.00 3.02 -2.96
CA MET A 123 17.86 4.19 -3.15
C MET A 123 18.96 4.31 -2.10
N ALA A 124 18.70 3.91 -0.85
CA ALA A 124 19.70 3.90 0.20
C ALA A 124 20.86 2.91 -0.07
N TRP A 125 20.62 1.88 -0.89
CA TRP A 125 21.69 1.02 -1.38
C TRP A 125 22.48 1.71 -2.51
N LEU A 126 21.79 2.34 -3.46
CA LEU A 126 22.42 3.03 -4.58
C LEU A 126 23.30 4.21 -4.12
N SER A 127 22.87 4.96 -3.11
CA SER A 127 23.64 6.08 -2.54
C SER A 127 24.92 5.64 -1.84
N ARG A 128 25.08 4.36 -1.50
CA ARG A 128 26.36 3.82 -1.00
C ARG A 128 27.39 3.70 -2.11
N LEU A 129 26.95 3.53 -3.35
CA LEU A 129 27.84 3.43 -4.52
C LEU A 129 28.24 4.79 -5.07
N ASN A 130 27.44 5.84 -4.82
CA ASN A 130 27.71 7.19 -5.30
C ASN A 130 27.41 8.21 -4.19
N HIS A 131 28.46 8.86 -3.68
CA HIS A 131 28.35 9.82 -2.58
C HIS A 131 27.79 11.19 -3.00
N SER A 132 27.76 11.48 -4.30
CA SER A 132 27.23 12.75 -4.81
C SER A 132 25.81 12.58 -5.37
N PRO A 133 24.88 13.51 -5.08
CA PRO A 133 23.54 13.51 -5.67
C PRO A 133 23.63 13.84 -7.16
N SER A 134 23.93 12.83 -7.96
CA SER A 134 23.96 12.96 -9.42
C SER A 134 22.55 12.91 -9.99
N LEU A 135 22.34 13.59 -11.12
CA LEU A 135 21.11 13.49 -11.90
C LEU A 135 20.74 12.03 -12.21
N LEU A 136 21.74 11.17 -12.37
CA LEU A 136 21.56 9.72 -12.56
C LEU A 136 20.85 9.07 -11.36
N VAL A 137 21.24 9.40 -10.12
CA VAL A 137 20.61 8.86 -8.90
C VAL A 137 19.14 9.29 -8.83
N VAL A 138 18.85 10.57 -9.14
CA VAL A 138 17.47 11.07 -9.17
C VAL A 138 16.65 10.38 -10.27
N ALA A 139 17.21 10.20 -11.48
CA ALA A 139 16.56 9.52 -12.59
C ALA A 139 16.28 8.04 -12.28
N VAL A 140 17.26 7.31 -11.72
CA VAL A 140 17.07 5.91 -11.30
C VAL A 140 16.02 5.81 -10.20
N GLY A 141 16.04 6.72 -9.21
CA GLY A 141 15.04 6.75 -8.15
C GLY A 141 13.63 7.05 -8.66
N ALA A 142 13.50 7.96 -9.63
CA ALA A 142 12.25 8.25 -10.32
C ALA A 142 11.72 7.01 -11.07
N CYS A 143 12.60 6.29 -11.80
CA CYS A 143 12.23 5.04 -12.46
C CYS A 143 11.78 3.97 -11.46
N ILE A 144 12.48 3.82 -10.33
CA ILE A 144 12.11 2.87 -9.27
C ILE A 144 10.74 3.24 -8.67
N GLN A 145 10.53 4.51 -8.30
CA GLN A 145 9.25 4.97 -7.75
C GLN A 145 8.12 4.74 -8.75
N GLY A 146 8.30 5.13 -10.02
CA GLY A 146 7.31 4.93 -11.08
C GLY A 146 7.00 3.46 -11.32
N GLY A 147 8.03 2.60 -11.35
CA GLY A 147 7.87 1.15 -11.48
C GLY A 147 7.12 0.52 -10.30
N LEU A 148 7.36 0.97 -9.07
CA LEU A 148 6.65 0.50 -7.88
C LEU A 148 5.18 0.97 -7.87
N VAL A 149 4.91 2.20 -8.28
CA VAL A 149 3.53 2.71 -8.45
C VAL A 149 2.81 1.94 -9.55
N TYR A 150 3.46 1.67 -10.68
CA TYR A 150 2.91 0.82 -11.74
C TYR A 150 2.58 -0.58 -11.23
N ALA A 151 3.52 -1.23 -10.53
CA ALA A 151 3.30 -2.55 -9.94
C ALA A 151 2.10 -2.55 -8.98
N TRP A 152 1.94 -1.47 -8.19
CA TRP A 152 0.77 -1.31 -7.35
C TRP A 152 -0.52 -1.14 -8.17
N ILE A 153 -0.53 -0.34 -9.24
CA ILE A 153 -1.71 -0.15 -10.10
C ILE A 153 -2.17 -1.50 -10.68
N GLN A 154 -1.23 -2.38 -11.02
CA GLN A 154 -1.55 -3.73 -11.50
C GLN A 154 -2.06 -4.65 -10.37
N ALA A 155 -1.49 -4.53 -9.16
CA ALA A 155 -1.88 -5.35 -8.02
C ALA A 155 -3.22 -4.92 -7.39
N ALA A 156 -3.52 -3.62 -7.36
CA ALA A 156 -4.66 -3.05 -6.64
C ALA A 156 -6.02 -3.63 -7.09
N PRO A 157 -6.32 -3.80 -8.39
CA PRO A 157 -7.53 -4.48 -8.84
C PRO A 157 -7.68 -5.89 -8.25
N LEU A 158 -6.58 -6.64 -8.14
CA LEU A 158 -6.58 -7.98 -7.55
C LEU A 158 -6.89 -7.91 -6.05
N LEU A 159 -6.27 -6.96 -5.34
CA LEU A 159 -6.47 -6.75 -3.90
C LEU A 159 -7.86 -6.24 -3.55
N ILE A 160 -8.44 -5.39 -4.40
CA ILE A 160 -9.79 -4.88 -4.23
C ILE A 160 -10.78 -5.99 -4.56
N ARG A 161 -10.73 -6.56 -5.77
CA ARG A 161 -11.63 -7.65 -6.20
C ARG A 161 -11.71 -8.76 -5.17
N THR A 162 -10.56 -9.09 -4.60
CA THR A 162 -10.37 -10.06 -3.53
C THR A 162 -11.40 -9.95 -2.42
N PHE A 163 -11.56 -8.73 -1.90
CA PHE A 163 -12.33 -8.49 -0.71
C PHE A 163 -13.84 -8.56 -0.99
N TRP A 164 -14.25 -8.05 -2.16
CA TRP A 164 -15.64 -8.01 -2.58
C TRP A 164 -16.12 -9.36 -3.14
N GLY A 165 -15.19 -10.19 -3.61
CA GLY A 165 -15.45 -11.53 -4.16
C GLY A 165 -15.74 -12.60 -3.11
N TRP A 166 -15.40 -12.40 -1.83
CA TRP A 166 -15.64 -13.39 -0.77
C TRP A 166 -17.12 -13.65 -0.46
N GLY A 167 -18.04 -12.93 -1.11
CA GLY A 167 -19.36 -13.49 -1.42
C GLY A 167 -20.28 -13.71 -0.23
N TRP A 168 -20.16 -12.90 0.83
CA TRP A 168 -21.17 -12.97 1.90
C TRP A 168 -22.47 -12.35 1.40
N TYR A 169 -22.40 -11.40 0.46
CA TYR A 169 -23.54 -10.87 -0.30
C TYR A 169 -23.11 -10.38 -1.70
N ARG A 170 -24.09 -10.13 -2.59
CA ARG A 170 -23.98 -9.72 -4.01
C ARG A 170 -23.32 -8.34 -4.23
N LEU A 171 -22.35 -7.95 -3.43
CA LEU A 171 -21.54 -6.76 -3.65
C LEU A 171 -20.53 -7.08 -4.74
N ASN A 172 -21.02 -7.20 -5.97
CA ASN A 172 -20.14 -7.27 -7.14
C ASN A 172 -19.38 -5.94 -7.18
N THR A 173 -18.08 -5.95 -6.89
CA THR A 173 -17.22 -4.86 -7.36
C THR A 173 -17.40 -4.76 -8.85
N THR A 174 -18.04 -3.68 -9.27
CA THR A 174 -18.22 -3.37 -10.66
C THR A 174 -16.85 -3.10 -11.27
N THR A 175 -16.77 -3.25 -12.59
CA THR A 175 -15.64 -2.79 -13.39
C THR A 175 -15.39 -1.28 -13.21
N ALA A 176 -16.39 -0.51 -12.75
CA ALA A 176 -16.28 0.92 -12.46
C ALA A 176 -15.21 1.22 -11.40
N ALA A 177 -15.15 0.41 -10.34
CA ALA A 177 -14.18 0.55 -9.25
C ALA A 177 -12.73 0.51 -9.72
N MET A 178 -12.47 -0.15 -10.84
CA MET A 178 -11.12 -0.36 -11.37
C MET A 178 -10.83 0.48 -12.61
N TYR A 179 -11.79 1.29 -13.06
CA TYR A 179 -11.72 1.99 -14.34
C TYR A 179 -10.43 2.80 -14.52
N TYR A 180 -10.10 3.68 -13.57
CA TYR A 180 -8.91 4.55 -13.68
C TYR A 180 -7.59 3.77 -13.57
N LEU A 181 -7.60 2.63 -12.87
CA LEU A 181 -6.42 1.77 -12.73
C LEU A 181 -6.19 0.90 -13.97
N GLN A 182 -7.26 0.42 -14.60
CA GLN A 182 -7.20 -0.45 -15.78
C GLN A 182 -7.09 0.34 -17.09
N THR A 183 -7.54 1.58 -17.12
CA THR A 183 -7.41 2.45 -18.31
C THR A 183 -5.95 2.88 -18.47
N PRO A 184 -5.25 2.51 -19.56
CA PRO A 184 -3.82 2.78 -19.72
C PRO A 184 -3.47 4.26 -19.72
N GLU A 185 -4.36 5.13 -20.20
CA GLU A 185 -4.14 6.57 -20.23
C GLU A 185 -4.20 7.20 -18.84
N MET A 186 -5.19 6.78 -18.03
CA MET A 186 -5.41 7.31 -16.68
C MET A 186 -4.35 6.80 -15.70
N SER A 187 -4.00 5.51 -15.78
CA SER A 187 -2.94 4.92 -14.96
C SER A 187 -1.57 5.58 -15.20
N LYS A 188 -1.26 5.98 -16.45
CA LYS A 188 -0.04 6.75 -16.77
C LYS A 188 0.04 8.06 -15.97
N TRP A 189 -1.06 8.80 -15.84
CA TRP A 189 -1.07 10.04 -15.07
C TRP A 189 -0.74 9.82 -13.60
N ILE A 190 -1.25 8.77 -12.98
CA ILE A 190 -0.91 8.41 -11.58
C ILE A 190 0.59 8.19 -11.42
N ILE A 191 1.21 7.47 -12.38
CA ILE A 191 2.65 7.23 -12.40
C ILE A 191 3.42 8.54 -12.61
N TRP A 192 3.01 9.36 -13.57
CA TRP A 192 3.66 10.64 -13.87
C TRP A 192 3.64 11.59 -12.67
N PHE A 193 2.52 11.70 -11.96
CA PHE A 193 2.40 12.54 -10.77
C PHE A 193 3.30 12.05 -9.64
N ALA A 194 3.39 10.73 -9.41
CA ALA A 194 4.33 10.17 -8.44
C ALA A 194 5.78 10.43 -8.82
N VAL A 195 6.15 10.22 -10.08
CA VAL A 195 7.50 10.44 -10.61
C VAL A 195 7.89 11.92 -10.52
N PHE A 196 7.03 12.82 -11.01
CA PHE A 196 7.25 14.26 -10.97
C PHE A 196 7.43 14.74 -9.52
N SER A 197 6.56 14.31 -8.62
CA SER A 197 6.63 14.67 -7.21
C SER A 197 7.90 14.14 -6.52
N PHE A 198 8.33 12.91 -6.86
CA PHE A 198 9.60 12.37 -6.41
C PHE A 198 10.79 13.21 -6.88
N VAL A 199 10.83 13.58 -8.17
CA VAL A 199 11.89 14.44 -8.73
C VAL A 199 11.88 15.81 -8.04
N LEU A 200 10.71 16.44 -7.93
CA LEU A 200 10.53 17.74 -7.28
C LEU A 200 11.05 17.70 -5.83
N ARG A 201 10.68 16.68 -5.07
CA ARG A 201 11.16 16.47 -3.70
C ARG A 201 12.69 16.40 -3.65
N ASN A 202 13.33 15.64 -4.54
CA ASN A 202 14.78 15.51 -4.55
C ASN A 202 15.48 16.82 -4.97
N VAL A 203 14.92 17.56 -5.91
CA VAL A 203 15.43 18.89 -6.30
C VAL A 203 15.32 19.88 -5.13
N LEU A 204 14.19 19.88 -4.43
CA LEU A 204 14.00 20.72 -3.25
C LEU A 204 14.93 20.30 -2.11
N ALA A 205 15.14 19.00 -1.88
CA ALA A 205 16.07 18.49 -0.90
C ALA A 205 17.52 18.91 -1.23
N TYR A 206 17.93 18.82 -2.50
CA TYR A 206 19.25 19.27 -2.96
C TYR A 206 19.45 20.78 -2.76
N ARG A 207 18.44 21.60 -3.08
CA ARG A 207 18.47 23.04 -2.82
C ARG A 207 18.49 23.34 -1.31
N ALA A 208 17.80 22.55 -0.51
CA ALA A 208 17.76 22.70 0.94
C ALA A 208 19.08 22.30 1.60
N SER A 209 19.77 21.27 1.10
CA SER A 209 21.07 20.83 1.63
C SER A 209 22.18 21.86 1.45
N ALA A 210 22.01 22.87 0.59
CA ALA A 210 22.95 24.00 0.52
C ALA A 210 22.87 24.92 1.76
N LYS A 211 21.85 24.78 2.61
CA LYS A 211 21.66 25.60 3.82
C LYS A 211 22.04 24.81 5.07
N SER A 212 23.03 25.28 5.82
CA SER A 212 23.50 24.63 7.07
C SER A 212 22.39 24.40 8.09
N SER A 213 21.49 25.37 8.26
CA SER A 213 20.34 25.28 9.18
C SER A 213 19.37 24.14 8.85
N PHE A 214 19.26 23.76 7.57
CA PHE A 214 18.45 22.62 7.17
C PHE A 214 19.13 21.30 7.53
N ILE A 215 20.44 21.18 7.28
CA ILE A 215 21.24 20.00 7.63
C ILE A 215 21.17 19.77 9.15
N GLU A 216 21.40 20.79 9.97
CA GLU A 216 21.32 20.67 11.43
C GLU A 216 19.94 20.19 11.91
N ARG A 217 18.87 20.70 11.27
CA ARG A 217 17.51 20.28 11.59
C ARG A 217 17.23 18.85 11.15
N GLU A 218 17.67 18.46 9.95
CA GLU A 218 17.53 17.10 9.45
C GLU A 218 18.29 16.12 10.34
N GLU A 219 19.52 16.44 10.74
CA GLU A 219 20.29 15.63 11.68
C GLU A 219 19.59 15.51 13.02
N ARG A 220 19.04 16.62 13.56
CA ARG A 220 18.29 16.59 14.83
C ARG A 220 17.06 15.69 14.73
N LEU A 221 16.30 15.79 13.64
CA LEU A 221 15.13 14.93 13.39
C LEU A 221 15.55 13.47 13.19
N SER A 222 16.62 13.21 12.43
CA SER A 222 17.17 11.88 12.20
C SER A 222 17.65 11.23 13.50
N ARG A 223 18.31 12.00 14.37
CA ARG A 223 18.68 11.57 15.74
C ARG A 223 17.43 11.24 16.56
N GLY A 224 16.45 12.14 16.59
CA GLY A 224 15.17 11.90 17.28
C GLY A 224 14.43 10.66 16.76
N PHE A 225 14.45 10.40 15.45
CA PHE A 225 13.88 9.18 14.88
C PHE A 225 14.69 7.94 15.25
N LYS A 226 16.03 8.00 15.27
CA LYS A 226 16.87 6.88 15.73
C LYS A 226 16.65 6.57 17.20
N GLU A 227 16.47 7.59 18.04
CA GLU A 227 16.14 7.45 19.46
C GLU A 227 14.73 6.88 19.66
N ALA A 228 13.76 7.31 18.85
CA ALA A 228 12.42 6.73 18.84
C ALA A 228 12.45 5.27 18.36
N ASP A 229 13.24 4.95 17.34
CA ASP A 229 13.43 3.59 16.80
C ASP A 229 14.18 2.65 17.76
N ALA A 230 15.01 3.21 18.63
CA ALA A 230 15.67 2.45 19.71
C ALA A 230 14.64 1.87 20.69
N HIS A 231 13.48 2.52 20.82
CA HIS A 231 12.36 1.95 21.53
C HIS A 231 11.61 1.01 20.58
N PRO A 232 11.55 -0.31 20.86
CA PRO A 232 10.83 -1.23 20.00
C PRO A 232 9.37 -0.77 19.92
N GLY A 233 8.88 -0.47 18.71
CA GLY A 233 7.48 -0.14 18.49
C GLY A 233 6.55 -1.26 18.97
N VAL A 234 5.26 -0.97 19.16
CA VAL A 234 4.28 -1.90 19.73
C VAL A 234 4.34 -3.29 19.09
N LEU A 235 4.38 -3.36 17.76
CA LEU A 235 4.49 -4.62 17.01
C LEU A 235 5.82 -5.36 17.20
N ARG A 236 6.91 -4.66 17.51
CA ARG A 236 8.22 -5.28 17.80
C ARG A 236 8.31 -5.80 19.24
N ARG A 237 7.50 -5.25 20.16
CA ARG A 237 7.37 -5.75 21.55
C ARG A 237 6.54 -7.02 21.64
N LEU A 238 5.69 -7.28 20.66
CA LEU A 238 4.90 -8.50 20.63
C LEU A 238 5.80 -9.73 20.55
N PRO A 239 5.45 -10.82 21.27
CA PRO A 239 6.05 -12.13 21.07
C PRO A 239 6.10 -12.51 19.58
N PRO A 240 7.15 -13.22 19.12
CA PRO A 240 7.31 -13.59 17.72
C PRO A 240 6.10 -14.30 17.11
N PHE A 241 5.39 -15.11 17.90
CA PHE A 241 4.20 -15.83 17.45
C PHE A 241 3.01 -14.90 17.18
N LEU A 242 2.77 -13.89 18.02
CA LEU A 242 1.71 -12.89 17.79
C LEU A 242 2.05 -12.00 16.61
N ARG A 243 3.31 -11.61 16.46
CA ARG A 243 3.75 -10.85 15.28
C ARG A 243 3.57 -11.65 13.99
N ALA A 244 3.93 -12.93 14.01
CA ALA A 244 3.68 -13.83 12.88
C ALA A 244 2.19 -14.00 12.60
N LEU A 245 1.35 -14.11 13.65
CA LEU A 245 -0.11 -14.23 13.54
C LEU A 245 -0.71 -13.01 12.86
N VAL A 246 -0.36 -11.81 13.34
CA VAL A 246 -0.83 -10.54 12.78
C VAL A 246 -0.34 -10.38 11.33
N SER A 247 0.93 -10.68 11.06
CA SER A 247 1.47 -10.58 9.70
C SER A 247 0.82 -11.57 8.75
N ALA A 248 0.63 -12.84 9.16
CA ALA A 248 -0.06 -13.84 8.35
C ALA A 248 -1.52 -13.43 8.12
N GLY A 249 -2.19 -12.90 9.15
CA GLY A 249 -3.57 -12.43 9.04
C GLY A 249 -3.72 -11.31 8.03
N ILE A 250 -2.87 -10.28 8.14
CA ILE A 250 -2.85 -9.18 7.17
C ILE A 250 -2.52 -9.69 5.77
N THR A 251 -1.49 -10.54 5.61
CA THR A 251 -1.12 -11.08 4.29
C THR A 251 -2.22 -11.94 3.68
N THR A 252 -2.87 -12.80 4.46
CA THR A 252 -4.00 -13.60 3.98
C THR A 252 -5.20 -12.72 3.66
N LEU A 253 -5.52 -11.70 4.46
CA LEU A 253 -6.60 -10.76 4.14
C LEU A 253 -6.32 -10.02 2.83
N VAL A 254 -5.08 -9.57 2.63
CA VAL A 254 -4.63 -8.91 1.40
C VAL A 254 -4.69 -9.87 0.20
N LEU A 255 -4.26 -11.13 0.36
CA LEU A 255 -4.35 -12.15 -0.69
C LEU A 255 -5.72 -12.82 -0.76
N GLY A 256 -6.68 -12.38 0.06
CA GLY A 256 -7.88 -13.11 0.41
C GLY A 256 -8.64 -13.61 -0.79
N GLY A 257 -8.84 -12.81 -1.83
CA GLY A 257 -9.68 -13.19 -2.96
C GLY A 257 -8.91 -13.27 -4.26
N VAL A 258 -7.63 -13.61 -4.14
CA VAL A 258 -7.12 -14.70 -4.98
C VAL A 258 -7.74 -16.03 -4.55
N LEU A 259 -8.02 -16.22 -3.25
CA LEU A 259 -8.60 -17.44 -2.70
C LEU A 259 -10.13 -17.35 -2.81
N THR A 260 -10.76 -18.29 -3.50
CA THR A 260 -12.20 -18.22 -3.78
C THR A 260 -13.04 -18.81 -2.66
N ASP A 261 -12.44 -19.67 -1.83
CA ASP A 261 -13.09 -20.33 -0.69
C ASP A 261 -12.47 -19.87 0.65
N PRO A 262 -13.28 -19.49 1.65
CA PRO A 262 -12.80 -19.21 3.01
C PRO A 262 -11.92 -20.32 3.62
N ARG A 263 -12.14 -21.58 3.24
CA ARG A 263 -11.33 -22.73 3.66
C ARG A 263 -9.91 -22.65 3.10
N GLU A 264 -9.76 -22.28 1.83
CA GLU A 264 -8.45 -22.02 1.23
C GLU A 264 -7.77 -20.85 1.95
N GLY A 265 -8.53 -19.80 2.27
CA GLY A 265 -8.13 -18.69 3.14
C GLY A 265 -7.52 -19.16 4.46
N LEU A 266 -8.23 -20.01 5.19
CA LEU A 266 -7.79 -20.56 6.46
C LEU A 266 -6.53 -21.42 6.32
N ILE A 267 -6.50 -22.32 5.33
CA ILE A 267 -5.33 -23.18 5.07
C ILE A 267 -4.11 -22.33 4.74
N PHE A 268 -4.27 -21.33 3.87
CA PHE A 268 -3.21 -20.41 3.48
C PHE A 268 -2.71 -19.57 4.66
N PHE A 269 -3.63 -19.06 5.49
CA PHE A 269 -3.29 -18.37 6.74
C PHE A 269 -2.48 -19.24 7.69
N LEU A 270 -2.93 -20.45 7.98
CA LEU A 270 -2.23 -21.38 8.87
C LEU A 270 -0.84 -21.73 8.33
N PHE A 271 -0.75 -21.96 7.02
CA PHE A 271 0.53 -22.23 6.33
C PHE A 271 1.49 -21.03 6.43
N LEU A 272 1.03 -19.82 6.11
CA LEU A 272 1.85 -18.61 6.25
C LEU A 272 2.27 -18.35 7.68
N TRP A 273 1.36 -18.51 8.64
CA TRP A 273 1.64 -18.33 10.05
C TRP A 273 2.73 -19.30 10.53
N PHE A 274 2.61 -20.58 10.15
CA PHE A 274 3.63 -21.60 10.41
C PHE A 274 4.99 -21.22 9.80
N LEU A 275 5.03 -20.81 8.53
CA LEU A 275 6.27 -20.38 7.86
C LEU A 275 6.91 -19.18 8.55
N LEU A 276 6.12 -18.19 8.97
CA LEU A 276 6.62 -16.99 9.66
C LEU A 276 7.15 -17.32 11.06
N ILE A 277 6.49 -18.21 11.81
CA ILE A 277 6.99 -18.72 13.09
C ILE A 277 8.29 -19.49 12.88
N MET A 278 8.30 -20.42 11.92
CA MET A 278 9.49 -21.21 11.58
C MET A 278 10.66 -20.28 11.28
N ARG A 279 10.47 -19.28 10.41
CA ARG A 279 11.48 -18.28 10.06
C ARG A 279 11.95 -17.44 11.25
N GLY A 280 11.04 -17.06 12.14
CA GLY A 280 11.34 -16.14 13.24
C GLY A 280 11.96 -16.81 14.47
N THR A 281 11.67 -18.10 14.70
CA THR A 281 11.98 -18.76 15.99
C THR A 281 12.80 -20.04 15.85
N ILE A 282 12.49 -20.87 14.84
CA ILE A 282 13.03 -22.22 14.71
C ILE A 282 14.24 -22.22 13.76
N LEU A 283 14.09 -21.70 12.55
CA LEU A 283 15.14 -21.66 11.53
C LEU A 283 16.44 -20.96 11.99
N PRO A 284 16.40 -19.82 12.72
CA PRO A 284 17.62 -19.17 13.20
C PRO A 284 18.48 -20.02 14.15
N ARG A 285 17.92 -21.09 14.75
CA ARG A 285 18.65 -22.01 15.63
C ARG A 285 19.54 -22.99 14.85
N PHE A 286 19.29 -23.18 13.56
CA PHE A 286 20.08 -24.09 12.73
C PHE A 286 21.27 -23.37 12.08
N SER A 287 22.47 -23.94 12.24
CA SER A 287 23.72 -23.39 11.70
C SER A 287 23.64 -23.18 10.18
N PHE A 288 23.11 -24.16 9.44
CA PHE A 288 22.90 -24.08 7.99
C PHE A 288 22.09 -22.85 7.58
N TRP A 289 20.98 -22.56 8.27
CA TRP A 289 20.15 -21.39 7.96
C TRP A 289 20.89 -20.07 8.24
N THR A 290 21.65 -19.99 9.34
CA THR A 290 22.45 -18.78 9.61
C THR A 290 23.56 -18.56 8.56
N SER A 291 24.14 -19.64 8.03
CA SER A 291 25.14 -19.56 6.95
C SER A 291 24.50 -19.13 5.64
N TRP A 292 23.34 -19.71 5.30
CA TRP A 292 22.56 -19.34 4.12
C TRP A 292 22.12 -17.87 4.15
N THR A 293 21.54 -17.41 5.27
CA THR A 293 21.11 -16.01 5.42
C THR A 293 22.28 -15.03 5.33
N ARG A 294 23.46 -15.39 5.87
CA ARG A 294 24.70 -14.60 5.70
C ARG A 294 25.15 -14.52 4.24
N LEU A 295 25.06 -15.62 3.50
CA LEU A 295 25.35 -15.62 2.06
C LEU A 295 24.38 -14.72 1.29
N VAL A 296 23.08 -14.91 1.51
CA VAL A 296 22.01 -14.13 0.87
C VAL A 296 22.08 -12.64 1.25
N ALA A 297 22.50 -12.31 2.47
CA ALA A 297 22.65 -10.92 2.92
C ALA A 297 23.74 -10.15 2.16
N ARG A 298 24.69 -10.84 1.51
CA ARG A 298 25.70 -10.20 0.63
C ARG A 298 25.10 -9.76 -0.70
N VAL A 299 24.01 -10.38 -1.14
CA VAL A 299 23.35 -10.05 -2.40
C VAL A 299 22.52 -8.77 -2.22
N PRO A 300 22.70 -7.75 -3.09
CA PRO A 300 21.90 -6.53 -3.06
C PRO A 300 20.40 -6.82 -3.00
N VAL A 301 19.65 -6.03 -2.23
CA VAL A 301 18.20 -6.21 -2.08
C VAL A 301 17.49 -6.24 -3.44
N LEU A 302 17.89 -5.36 -4.37
CA LEU A 302 17.33 -5.32 -5.72
C LEU A 302 17.51 -6.64 -6.48
N MET A 303 18.73 -7.20 -6.45
CA MET A 303 19.00 -8.48 -7.11
C MET A 303 18.22 -9.63 -6.48
N ARG A 304 18.05 -9.61 -5.14
CA ARG A 304 17.20 -10.59 -4.45
C ARG A 304 15.74 -10.48 -4.86
N LEU A 305 15.23 -9.26 -5.00
CA LEU A 305 13.86 -9.03 -5.45
C LEU A 305 13.67 -9.47 -6.91
N LEU A 306 14.59 -9.14 -7.81
CA LEU A 306 14.55 -9.59 -9.21
C LEU A 306 14.60 -11.11 -9.31
N ALA A 307 15.50 -11.76 -8.57
CA ALA A 307 15.57 -13.22 -8.53
C ALA A 307 14.28 -13.83 -7.97
N ALA A 308 13.73 -13.27 -6.89
CA ALA A 308 12.46 -13.74 -6.33
C ALA A 308 11.30 -13.58 -7.32
N LEU A 309 11.21 -12.44 -8.00
CA LEU A 309 10.20 -12.20 -9.05
C LEU A 309 10.36 -13.16 -10.22
N LEU A 310 11.58 -13.42 -10.67
CA LEU A 310 11.86 -14.38 -11.73
C LEU A 310 11.44 -15.79 -11.33
N ILE A 311 11.77 -16.21 -10.11
CA ILE A 311 11.36 -17.52 -9.58
C ILE A 311 9.83 -17.61 -9.52
N ILE A 312 9.16 -16.59 -8.96
CA ILE A 312 7.69 -16.55 -8.88
C ILE A 312 7.08 -16.61 -10.29
N TYR A 313 7.62 -15.85 -11.25
CA TYR A 313 7.16 -15.86 -12.63
C TYR A 313 7.31 -17.23 -13.28
N VAL A 314 8.48 -17.87 -13.17
CA VAL A 314 8.73 -19.20 -13.73
C VAL A 314 7.81 -20.24 -13.10
N LEU A 315 7.61 -20.19 -11.77
CA LEU A 315 6.70 -21.09 -11.07
C LEU A 315 5.24 -20.88 -11.49
N ALA A 316 4.79 -19.62 -11.59
CA ALA A 316 3.44 -19.29 -12.03
C ALA A 316 3.20 -19.72 -13.48
N TRP A 317 4.15 -19.43 -14.38
CA TRP A 317 4.10 -19.85 -15.78
C TRP A 317 4.06 -21.38 -15.92
N GLY A 318 4.91 -22.09 -15.17
CA GLY A 318 4.91 -23.54 -15.13
C GLY A 318 3.59 -24.12 -14.63
N ALA A 319 3.06 -23.59 -13.52
CA ALA A 319 1.77 -24.01 -12.98
C ALA A 319 0.63 -23.78 -13.99
N ILE A 320 0.55 -22.59 -14.59
CA ILE A 320 -0.47 -22.26 -15.60
C ILE A 320 -0.40 -23.26 -16.77
N ASN A 321 0.78 -23.52 -17.32
CA ASN A 321 0.92 -24.47 -18.43
C ASN A 321 0.52 -25.89 -18.06
N VAL A 322 0.86 -26.36 -16.85
CA VAL A 322 0.46 -27.70 -16.40
C VAL A 322 -1.06 -27.82 -16.28
N PHE A 323 -1.73 -26.82 -15.68
CA PHE A 323 -3.18 -26.85 -15.54
C PHE A 323 -3.93 -26.64 -16.86
N TRP A 324 -3.41 -25.81 -17.76
CA TRP A 324 -4.06 -25.50 -19.04
C TRP A 324 -3.84 -26.55 -20.12
N THR A 325 -2.79 -27.37 -20.03
CA THR A 325 -2.58 -28.49 -20.96
C THR A 325 -3.39 -29.73 -20.61
N GLN A 326 -3.92 -29.81 -19.39
CA GLN A 326 -4.75 -30.92 -18.91
C GLN A 326 -6.26 -30.62 -18.99
N ALA A 327 -6.64 -29.38 -19.29
CA ALA A 327 -8.02 -28.93 -19.49
C ALA A 327 -8.38 -28.94 -20.98
#